data_AF-A0A182TBZ2-F1
#
_entry.id   AF-A0A182TBZ2-F1
#
_cell.length_a   1.000
_cell.length_b   1.000
_cell.length_c   1.000
_cell.angle_alpha   90.00
_cell.angle_beta   90.00
_cell.angle_gamma   90.00
#
_symmetry.space_group_name_H-M   'P 1'
#
loop_
_entity.id
_entity.type
_entity.pdbx_description
1 polymer ?
#
loop_
_entity_poly.entity_id
_entity_poly.type
_entity_poly.pdbx_seq_one_letter_code
_entity_poly.pdbx_strand_id
1 'polypeptide(L)'
;MTEIGETVTRMDQLLKETKEFQLICNVDVERAQHVISTGQRLIGTKGCISSCPKEVVQPKCDELSRVCGLIHDRISKRIDTLAKARELMERVEKANKWCTRGIDLLATQRIEKCSVSAEIAEQSLQEIQDYLASAAEFKLYSPKEIKNEIQENTTLETKALVSQVLQRIDDVQLMCDKRMITLKKLTLKPPRPVQTVTPEPAVPLQPPVGAPHLLFRPRRSYSKVAYAAAQRQQ
;
A
#
# COMPACT_ATOMS: atom_id res chain seq x y z
N MET A 1 15.41 12.27 0.42
CA MET A 1 15.10 13.40 -0.46
C MET A 1 13.90 12.95 -1.29
N THR A 2 12.73 12.91 -0.65
CA THR A 2 11.64 12.03 -1.08
C THR A 2 10.36 12.51 -0.40
N GLU A 3 9.54 13.32 -1.08
CA GLU A 3 8.15 13.58 -0.66
C GLU A 3 7.31 14.28 -1.75
N ILE A 4 7.54 13.93 -3.02
CA ILE A 4 6.55 14.17 -4.08
C ILE A 4 5.93 12.82 -4.41
N GLY A 5 5.12 12.32 -3.48
CA GLY A 5 4.32 11.11 -3.65
C GLY A 5 2.88 11.50 -3.89
N GLU A 6 2.24 10.89 -4.88
CA GLU A 6 0.79 10.91 -5.01
C GLU A 6 0.21 10.09 -3.85
N THR A 7 -0.22 10.77 -2.80
CA THR A 7 -0.85 10.17 -1.61
C THR A 7 -2.30 10.64 -1.48
N VAL A 8 -3.12 9.93 -0.71
CA VAL A 8 -4.49 10.36 -0.43
C VAL A 8 -4.49 11.78 0.16
N THR A 9 -3.62 12.05 1.13
CA THR A 9 -3.47 13.38 1.74
C THR A 9 -3.13 14.47 0.72
N ARG A 10 -2.23 14.18 -0.22
CA ARG A 10 -1.88 15.15 -1.27
C ARG A 10 -3.05 15.40 -2.23
N MET A 11 -3.82 14.36 -2.57
CA MET A 11 -5.02 14.51 -3.39
C MET A 11 -6.11 15.33 -2.67
N ASP A 12 -6.30 15.10 -1.37
CA ASP A 12 -7.22 15.87 -0.53
C ASP A 12 -6.83 17.35 -0.47
N GLN A 13 -5.54 17.64 -0.31
CA GLN A 13 -5.02 19.00 -0.32
C GLN A 13 -5.24 19.70 -1.68
N LEU A 14 -4.94 19.02 -2.79
CA LEU A 14 -5.17 19.55 -4.14
C LEU A 14 -6.66 19.79 -4.43
N LEU A 15 -7.55 18.91 -3.94
CA LEU A 15 -8.99 19.09 -4.03
C LEU A 15 -9.45 20.32 -3.28
N LYS A 16 -8.94 20.53 -2.06
CA LYS A 16 -9.22 21.70 -1.24
C LYS A 16 -8.77 22.98 -1.95
N GLU A 17 -7.52 23.04 -2.40
CA GLU A 17 -6.96 24.19 -3.13
C GLU A 17 -7.77 24.50 -4.41
N THR A 18 -8.18 23.46 -5.15
CA THR A 18 -8.99 23.64 -6.37
C THR A 18 -10.37 24.22 -6.04
N LYS A 19 -11.00 23.80 -4.94
CA LYS A 19 -12.28 24.34 -4.47
C LYS A 19 -12.15 25.77 -3.97
N GLU A 20 -11.08 26.10 -3.27
CA GLU A 20 -10.77 27.48 -2.86
C GLU A 20 -10.56 28.38 -4.08
N PHE A 21 -9.83 27.89 -5.08
CA PHE A 21 -9.65 28.59 -6.36
C PHE A 21 -10.99 28.76 -7.12
N GLN A 22 -11.88 27.77 -7.07
CA GLN A 22 -13.22 27.88 -7.63
C GLN A 22 -14.01 29.05 -7.03
N LEU A 23 -13.92 29.25 -5.71
CA LEU A 23 -14.60 30.37 -5.06
C LEU A 23 -14.07 31.72 -5.55
N ILE A 24 -12.76 31.83 -5.74
CA ILE A 24 -12.14 33.05 -6.30
C ILE A 24 -12.63 33.29 -7.73
N CYS A 25 -12.62 32.26 -8.58
CA CYS A 25 -13.12 32.36 -9.96
C CYS A 25 -14.61 32.71 -10.02
N ASN A 26 -15.44 32.23 -9.10
CA ASN A 26 -16.86 32.57 -9.07
C ASN A 26 -17.09 34.07 -8.89
N VAL A 27 -16.28 34.74 -8.07
CA VAL A 27 -16.34 36.22 -7.93
C VAL A 27 -16.02 36.91 -9.26
N ASP A 28 -15.04 36.42 -10.02
CA ASP A 28 -14.71 36.95 -11.34
C ASP A 28 -15.81 36.70 -12.37
N VAL A 29 -16.42 35.51 -12.34
CA VAL A 29 -17.54 35.13 -13.21
C VAL A 29 -18.77 35.99 -12.91
N GLU A 30 -19.09 36.25 -11.65
CA GLU A 30 -20.18 37.15 -11.26
C GLU A 30 -19.94 38.58 -11.76
N ARG A 31 -18.71 39.09 -11.62
CA ARG A 31 -18.32 40.40 -12.15
C ARG A 31 -18.44 40.45 -13.67
N ALA A 32 -17.99 39.41 -14.36
CA ALA A 32 -18.13 39.28 -15.81
C ALA A 32 -19.60 39.27 -16.24
N GLN A 33 -20.46 38.55 -15.53
CA GLN A 33 -21.90 38.51 -15.80
C GLN A 33 -22.57 39.88 -15.64
N HIS A 34 -22.13 40.68 -14.65
CA HIS A 34 -22.59 42.06 -14.51
C HIS A 34 -22.14 42.95 -15.69
N VAL A 35 -20.90 42.80 -16.17
CA VAL A 35 -20.40 43.51 -17.36
C VAL A 35 -21.17 43.12 -18.62
N ILE A 36 -21.43 41.82 -18.81
CA ILE A 36 -22.26 41.32 -19.92
C ILE A 36 -23.64 41.96 -19.87
N SER A 37 -24.29 41.95 -18.71
CA SER A 37 -25.62 42.54 -18.52
C SER A 37 -25.64 44.04 -18.81
N THR A 38 -24.57 44.75 -18.47
CA THR A 38 -24.39 46.18 -18.78
C THR A 38 -24.20 46.40 -20.28
N GLY A 39 -23.38 45.58 -20.94
CA GLY A 39 -23.20 45.61 -22.39
C GLY A 39 -24.50 45.36 -23.15
N GLN A 40 -25.30 44.38 -22.72
CA GLN A 40 -26.60 44.10 -23.33
C GLN A 40 -27.59 45.28 -23.20
N ARG A 41 -27.58 45.98 -22.06
CA ARG A 41 -28.39 47.19 -21.86
C ARG A 41 -27.96 48.34 -22.78
N LEU A 42 -26.65 48.51 -22.98
CA LEU A 42 -26.10 49.50 -23.90
C LEU A 42 -26.53 49.24 -25.35
N ILE A 43 -26.52 47.97 -25.77
CA ILE A 43 -27.02 47.54 -27.09
C ILE A 43 -28.52 47.80 -27.23
N GLY A 44 -29.32 47.57 -26.18
CA GLY A 44 -30.78 47.73 -26.19
C GLY A 44 -31.29 49.16 -25.95
N THR A 45 -30.42 50.14 -25.72
CA THR A 45 -30.82 51.53 -25.43
C THR A 45 -31.44 52.19 -26.68
N LYS A 46 -32.74 52.50 -26.60
CA LYS A 46 -33.49 53.18 -27.68
C LYS A 46 -32.96 54.60 -27.88
N GLY A 47 -32.64 54.97 -29.12
CA GLY A 47 -32.19 56.32 -29.50
C GLY A 47 -30.81 56.37 -30.17
N CYS A 48 -30.06 55.27 -30.19
CA CYS A 48 -28.86 55.17 -31.01
C CYS A 48 -29.25 54.86 -32.47
N ILE A 49 -29.05 55.83 -33.37
CA ILE A 49 -29.38 55.72 -34.81
C ILE A 49 -28.38 54.79 -35.55
N SER A 50 -27.30 54.40 -34.89
CA SER A 50 -26.18 53.63 -35.45
C SER A 50 -26.14 52.19 -34.91
N SER A 51 -25.89 51.21 -35.78
CA SER A 51 -25.65 49.79 -35.41
C SER A 51 -24.32 49.56 -34.68
N CYS A 52 -23.44 50.57 -34.64
CA CYS A 52 -22.08 50.49 -34.10
C CYS A 52 -21.98 49.89 -32.69
N PRO A 53 -22.84 50.22 -31.71
CA PRO A 53 -22.78 49.60 -30.37
C PRO A 53 -22.98 48.08 -30.42
N LYS A 54 -23.86 47.57 -31.29
CA LYS A 54 -24.11 46.13 -31.41
C LYS A 54 -22.91 45.41 -32.03
N GLU A 55 -22.36 45.95 -33.12
CA GLU A 55 -21.23 45.35 -33.85
C GLU A 55 -19.95 45.28 -33.00
N VAL A 56 -19.74 46.25 -32.10
CA VAL A 56 -18.53 46.33 -31.27
C VAL A 56 -18.69 45.64 -29.91
N VAL A 57 -19.86 45.76 -29.26
CA VAL A 57 -20.08 45.28 -27.89
C VAL A 57 -20.53 43.81 -27.85
N GLN A 58 -21.39 43.38 -28.78
CA GLN A 58 -21.93 42.02 -28.76
C GLN A 58 -20.81 40.95 -28.82
N PRO A 59 -19.81 41.02 -29.71
CA PRO A 59 -18.75 40.02 -29.75
C PRO A 59 -17.93 39.94 -28.45
N LYS A 60 -17.80 41.06 -27.72
CA LYS A 60 -17.10 41.10 -26.44
C LYS A 60 -17.93 40.43 -25.34
N CYS A 61 -19.24 40.64 -25.33
CA CYS A 61 -20.15 39.94 -24.42
C CYS A 61 -20.13 38.43 -24.66
N ASP A 62 -20.21 38.02 -25.93
CA ASP A 62 -20.21 36.60 -26.32
C ASP A 62 -18.90 35.92 -25.91
N GLU A 63 -17.76 36.56 -26.17
CA GLU A 63 -16.46 36.05 -25.78
C GLU A 63 -16.30 35.96 -24.25
N LEU A 64 -16.76 36.98 -23.51
CA LEU A 64 -16.71 36.95 -22.05
C LEU A 64 -17.59 35.85 -21.46
N SER A 65 -18.81 35.66 -21.99
CA SER A 65 -19.68 34.53 -21.62
C SER A 65 -19.02 33.19 -21.91
N ARG A 66 -18.38 33.04 -23.08
CA ARG A 66 -17.67 31.83 -23.47
C ARG A 66 -16.50 31.53 -22.51
N VAL A 67 -15.72 32.54 -22.14
CA VAL A 67 -14.60 32.40 -21.19
C VAL A 67 -15.09 32.00 -19.80
N CYS A 68 -16.19 32.60 -19.31
CA CYS A 68 -16.81 32.18 -18.05
C CYS A 68 -17.22 30.70 -18.06
N GLY A 69 -17.85 30.24 -19.15
CA GLY A 69 -18.18 28.82 -19.34
C GLY A 69 -16.94 27.93 -19.33
N LEU A 70 -15.87 28.32 -20.04
CA LEU A 70 -14.62 27.57 -20.04
C LEU A 70 -13.96 27.46 -18.66
N ILE A 71 -14.01 28.53 -17.85
CA ILE A 71 -13.47 28.51 -16.49
C ILE A 71 -14.23 27.48 -15.65
N HIS A 72 -15.57 27.52 -15.69
CA HIS A 72 -16.42 26.56 -15.00
C HIS A 72 -16.10 25.12 -15.41
N ASP A 73 -16.09 24.83 -16.71
CA ASP A 73 -15.87 23.48 -17.22
C ASP A 73 -14.48 22.94 -16.87
N ARG A 74 -13.46 23.79 -16.95
CA ARG A 74 -12.08 23.41 -16.58
C ARG A 74 -11.95 23.11 -15.09
N ILE A 75 -12.55 23.93 -14.23
CA ILE A 75 -12.50 23.71 -12.78
C ILE A 75 -13.29 22.45 -12.42
N SER A 76 -14.50 22.27 -12.95
CA SER A 76 -15.31 21.07 -12.72
C SER A 76 -14.55 19.81 -13.15
N LYS A 77 -13.99 19.81 -14.37
CA LYS A 77 -13.18 18.69 -14.86
C LYS A 77 -11.97 18.42 -13.96
N ARG A 78 -11.31 19.47 -13.44
CA ARG A 78 -10.17 19.32 -12.53
C ARG A 78 -10.58 18.66 -11.21
N ILE A 79 -11.71 19.06 -10.64
CA ILE A 79 -12.26 18.47 -9.41
C ILE A 79 -12.57 16.99 -9.64
N ASP A 80 -13.27 16.66 -10.73
CA ASP A 80 -13.64 15.27 -11.06
C ASP A 80 -12.40 14.38 -11.25
N THR A 81 -11.40 14.88 -11.99
CA THR A 81 -10.14 14.15 -12.18
C THR A 81 -9.41 13.91 -10.87
N LEU A 82 -9.33 14.92 -10.00
CA LEU A 82 -8.69 14.79 -8.69
C LEU A 82 -9.44 13.82 -7.76
N ALA A 83 -10.78 13.84 -7.78
CA ALA A 83 -11.59 12.92 -6.99
C ALA A 83 -11.36 11.46 -7.39
N LYS A 84 -11.32 11.18 -8.70
CA LYS A 84 -11.00 9.84 -9.22
C LYS A 84 -9.58 9.40 -8.85
N ALA A 85 -8.60 10.30 -8.97
CA ALA A 85 -7.22 10.02 -8.56
C ALA A 85 -7.11 9.73 -7.06
N ARG A 86 -7.84 10.46 -6.21
CA ARG A 86 -7.92 10.23 -4.76
C ARG A 86 -8.46 8.83 -4.45
N GLU A 87 -9.56 8.43 -5.09
CA GLU A 87 -10.15 7.09 -4.90
C GLU A 87 -9.19 5.96 -5.30
N LEU A 88 -8.44 6.16 -6.39
CA LEU A 88 -7.39 5.23 -6.80
C LEU A 88 -6.28 5.12 -5.73
N MET A 89 -5.81 6.25 -5.20
CA MET A 89 -4.79 6.25 -4.13
C MET A 89 -5.27 5.59 -2.85
N GLU A 90 -6.54 5.74 -2.48
CA GLU A 90 -7.12 5.05 -1.33
C GLU A 90 -7.10 3.52 -1.51
N ARG A 91 -7.48 3.04 -2.69
CA ARG A 91 -7.41 1.61 -3.03
C ARG A 91 -5.97 1.10 -2.99
N VAL A 92 -5.02 1.87 -3.53
CA VAL A 92 -3.58 1.56 -3.49
C VAL A 92 -3.06 1.43 -2.05
N GLU A 93 -3.41 2.36 -1.16
CA GLU A 93 -3.03 2.28 0.25
C GLU A 93 -3.63 1.05 0.95
N LYS A 94 -4.90 0.72 0.67
CA LYS A 94 -5.56 -0.47 1.20
C LYS A 94 -4.87 -1.75 0.72
N ALA A 95 -4.53 -1.85 -0.56
CA ALA A 95 -3.79 -2.99 -1.11
C ALA A 95 -2.39 -3.12 -0.50
N ASN A 96 -1.66 -2.02 -0.33
CA ASN A 96 -0.36 -2.05 0.33
C ASN A 96 -0.46 -2.58 1.77
N LYS A 97 -1.44 -2.09 2.54
CA LYS A 97 -1.72 -2.59 3.90
C LYS A 97 -2.09 -4.07 3.88
N TRP A 98 -2.91 -4.51 2.92
CA TRP A 98 -3.24 -5.91 2.75
C TRP A 98 -1.99 -6.74 2.47
N CYS A 99 -1.13 -6.34 1.55
CA CYS A 99 0.12 -7.05 1.24
C CYS A 99 1.03 -7.18 2.47
N THR A 100 1.21 -6.11 3.24
CA THR A 100 1.99 -6.15 4.49
C THR A 100 1.40 -7.15 5.48
N ARG A 101 0.09 -7.13 5.71
CA ARG A 101 -0.59 -8.11 6.58
C ARG A 101 -0.38 -9.55 6.11
N GLY A 102 -0.36 -9.80 4.80
CA GLY A 102 -0.13 -11.15 4.25
C GLY A 102 1.28 -11.66 4.51
N ILE A 103 2.29 -10.79 4.31
CA ILE A 103 3.67 -11.13 4.65
C ILE A 103 3.80 -11.41 6.16
N ASP A 104 3.24 -10.55 7.00
CA ASP A 104 3.28 -10.71 8.46
C ASP A 104 2.56 -11.99 8.92
N LEU A 105 1.41 -12.29 8.34
CA LEU A 105 0.66 -13.53 8.56
C LEU A 105 1.52 -14.76 8.23
N LEU A 106 2.10 -14.79 7.04
CA LEU A 106 2.93 -15.91 6.58
C LEU A 106 4.22 -16.08 7.39
N ALA A 107 4.80 -14.98 7.89
CA ALA A 107 5.97 -14.99 8.76
C ALA A 107 5.63 -15.49 10.17
N THR A 108 4.45 -15.14 10.68
CA THR A 108 3.98 -15.53 12.03
C THR A 108 3.55 -17.00 12.08
N GLN A 109 2.95 -17.49 11.00
CA GLN A 109 2.62 -18.91 10.83
C GLN A 109 3.90 -19.75 10.64
N ARG A 110 4.46 -20.22 11.75
CA ARG A 110 5.60 -21.16 11.75
C ARG A 110 5.12 -22.55 11.34
N ILE A 111 5.62 -23.04 10.20
CA ILE A 111 5.25 -24.36 9.63
C ILE A 111 5.57 -25.49 10.62
N GLU A 112 6.62 -25.33 11.43
CA GLU A 112 7.03 -26.31 12.43
C GLU A 112 5.91 -26.56 13.46
N LYS A 113 5.20 -25.51 13.89
CA LYS A 113 4.07 -25.63 14.83
C LYS A 113 2.87 -26.33 14.19
N CYS A 114 2.63 -26.07 12.91
CA CYS A 114 1.55 -26.70 12.15
C CYS A 114 1.78 -28.20 11.94
N SER A 115 3.03 -28.66 12.01
CA SER A 115 3.36 -30.09 11.86
C SER A 115 3.06 -30.93 13.11
N VAL A 116 2.72 -30.29 14.24
CA VAL A 116 2.47 -30.95 15.53
C VAL A 116 1.05 -31.50 15.62
N SER A 117 0.06 -30.82 15.04
CA SER A 117 -1.34 -31.22 15.07
C SER A 117 -2.08 -30.83 13.78
N ALA A 118 -2.94 -31.72 13.30
CA ALA A 118 -3.80 -31.46 12.15
C ALA A 118 -4.75 -30.26 12.39
N GLU A 119 -5.23 -30.08 13.62
CA GLU A 119 -6.09 -28.96 14.01
C GLU A 119 -5.38 -27.61 13.86
N ILE A 120 -4.10 -27.52 14.24
CA ILE A 120 -3.30 -26.29 14.08
C ILE A 120 -3.07 -25.99 12.60
N ALA A 121 -2.82 -27.02 11.79
CA ALA A 121 -2.68 -26.87 10.34
C ALA A 121 -3.98 -26.42 9.68
N GLU A 122 -5.13 -26.92 10.13
CA GLU A 122 -6.46 -26.53 9.65
C GLU A 122 -6.81 -25.09 10.04
N GLN A 123 -6.54 -24.70 11.28
CA GLN A 123 -6.75 -23.32 11.74
C GLN A 123 -5.89 -22.33 10.95
N SER A 124 -4.62 -22.66 10.72
CA SER A 124 -3.70 -21.82 9.92
C SER A 124 -4.14 -21.76 8.44
N LEU A 125 -4.72 -22.84 7.92
CA LEU A 125 -5.27 -22.89 6.57
C LEU A 125 -6.50 -21.98 6.44
N GLN A 126 -7.40 -22.02 7.42
CA GLN A 126 -8.59 -21.15 7.46
C GLN A 126 -8.21 -19.67 7.54
N GLU A 127 -7.23 -19.33 8.38
CA GLU A 127 -6.75 -17.95 8.52
C GLU A 127 -6.21 -17.37 7.19
N ILE A 128 -5.50 -18.17 6.40
CA ILE A 128 -5.07 -17.76 5.05
C ILE A 128 -6.27 -17.58 4.11
N GLN A 129 -7.25 -18.49 4.14
CA GLN A 129 -8.44 -18.38 3.29
C GLN A 129 -9.23 -17.10 3.59
N ASP A 130 -9.45 -16.80 4.87
CA ASP A 130 -10.14 -15.59 5.32
C ASP A 130 -9.36 -14.33 4.92
N TYR A 131 -8.03 -14.36 5.05
CA TYR A 131 -7.16 -13.28 4.61
C TYR A 131 -7.26 -13.03 3.09
N LEU A 132 -7.25 -14.10 2.27
CA LEU A 132 -7.39 -13.99 0.83
C LEU A 132 -8.77 -13.45 0.43
N ALA A 133 -9.83 -13.86 1.13
CA ALA A 133 -11.18 -13.31 0.93
C ALA A 133 -11.26 -11.81 1.24
N SER A 134 -10.49 -11.32 2.23
CA SER A 134 -10.44 -9.89 2.60
C SER A 134 -9.87 -8.98 1.52
N ALA A 135 -9.22 -9.53 0.48
CA ALA A 135 -8.75 -8.70 -0.62
C ALA A 135 -9.92 -7.93 -1.30
N ALA A 136 -11.18 -8.42 -1.14
CA ALA A 136 -12.37 -7.90 -1.81
C ALA A 136 -12.59 -6.41 -1.51
N GLU A 137 -12.09 -5.99 -0.35
CA GLU A 137 -12.23 -4.67 0.25
C GLU A 137 -11.58 -3.54 -0.57
N PHE A 138 -10.54 -3.83 -1.37
CA PHE A 138 -9.80 -2.79 -2.08
C PHE A 138 -10.05 -2.74 -3.60
N LYS A 139 -10.87 -3.64 -4.16
CA LYS A 139 -11.34 -3.59 -5.56
C LYS A 139 -10.22 -3.30 -6.60
N LEU A 140 -9.04 -3.91 -6.46
CA LEU A 140 -7.91 -3.76 -7.40
C LEU A 140 -7.67 -5.00 -8.28
N TYR A 141 -8.66 -5.86 -8.45
CA TYR A 141 -8.47 -7.20 -9.03
C TYR A 141 -8.41 -7.27 -10.54
N SER A 142 -8.80 -6.19 -11.22
CA SER A 142 -8.91 -6.18 -12.67
C SER A 142 -7.86 -5.24 -13.22
N PRO A 143 -6.70 -5.77 -13.68
CA PRO A 143 -5.70 -4.99 -14.40
C PRO A 143 -6.30 -4.22 -15.58
N LYS A 144 -7.39 -4.74 -16.18
CA LYS A 144 -8.10 -4.10 -17.29
C LYS A 144 -8.91 -2.87 -16.82
N GLU A 145 -9.65 -2.97 -15.72
CA GLU A 145 -10.39 -1.83 -15.15
C GLU A 145 -9.44 -0.73 -14.68
N ILE A 146 -8.38 -1.12 -13.97
CA ILE A 146 -7.35 -0.20 -13.50
C ILE A 146 -6.64 0.50 -14.67
N LYS A 147 -6.30 -0.25 -15.73
CA LYS A 147 -5.67 0.33 -16.92
C LYS A 147 -6.58 1.34 -17.60
N ASN A 148 -7.88 1.06 -17.70
CA ASN A 148 -8.85 2.00 -18.27
C ASN A 148 -9.00 3.27 -17.42
N GLU A 149 -9.01 3.14 -16.08
CA GLU A 149 -9.07 4.29 -15.15
C GLU A 149 -7.81 5.16 -15.20
N ILE A 150 -6.65 4.55 -15.48
CA ILE A 150 -5.34 5.21 -15.50
C ILE A 150 -4.97 5.82 -16.86
N GLN A 151 -5.63 5.40 -17.95
CA GLN A 151 -5.25 5.79 -19.31
C GLN A 151 -5.56 7.24 -19.66
N GLU A 152 -6.58 7.85 -19.06
CA GLU A 152 -7.10 9.13 -19.54
C GLU A 152 -6.52 10.36 -18.82
N ASN A 153 -6.07 10.29 -17.56
CA ASN A 153 -5.76 11.52 -16.79
C ASN A 153 -4.72 11.39 -15.66
N THR A 154 -3.88 10.35 -15.65
CA THR A 154 -2.93 10.08 -14.54
C THR A 154 -1.47 10.15 -14.98
N THR A 155 -0.59 10.51 -14.04
CA THR A 155 0.84 10.71 -14.29
C THR A 155 1.54 9.37 -14.57
N LEU A 156 2.78 9.44 -15.09
CA LEU A 156 3.59 8.23 -15.29
C LEU A 156 3.97 7.59 -13.95
N GLU A 157 4.14 8.43 -12.94
CA GLU A 157 4.41 8.06 -11.56
C GLU A 157 3.23 7.26 -10.97
N THR A 158 1.98 7.67 -11.19
CA THR A 158 0.80 6.89 -10.75
C THR A 158 0.77 5.51 -11.41
N LYS A 159 1.05 5.47 -12.71
CA LYS A 159 1.07 4.22 -13.50
C LYS A 159 2.08 3.24 -12.93
N ALA A 160 3.29 3.72 -12.62
CA ALA A 160 4.34 2.90 -12.03
C ALA A 160 3.95 2.39 -10.63
N LEU A 161 3.43 3.28 -9.77
CA LEU A 161 2.99 2.92 -8.42
C LEU A 161 1.92 1.83 -8.44
N VAL A 162 0.88 2.00 -9.26
CA VAL A 162 -0.20 1.02 -9.34
C VAL A 162 0.29 -0.32 -9.88
N SER A 163 1.15 -0.31 -10.90
CA SER A 163 1.74 -1.54 -11.45
C SER A 163 2.56 -2.29 -10.39
N GLN A 164 3.34 -1.57 -9.58
CA GLN A 164 4.11 -2.16 -8.50
C GLN A 164 3.22 -2.80 -7.43
N VAL A 165 2.12 -2.15 -7.06
CA VAL A 165 1.19 -2.69 -6.06
C VAL A 165 0.44 -3.91 -6.59
N LEU A 166 0.06 -3.93 -7.87
CA LEU A 166 -0.52 -5.11 -8.50
C LEU A 166 0.44 -6.30 -8.48
N GLN A 167 1.70 -6.09 -8.85
CA GLN A 167 2.70 -7.15 -8.77
C GLN A 167 2.86 -7.66 -7.33
N ARG A 168 2.87 -6.76 -6.34
CA ARG A 168 2.98 -7.14 -4.92
C ARG A 168 1.77 -7.97 -4.45
N ILE A 169 0.56 -7.67 -4.94
CA ILE A 169 -0.64 -8.47 -4.66
C ILE A 169 -0.45 -9.89 -5.21
N ASP A 170 -0.03 -10.02 -6.47
CA ASP A 170 0.20 -11.32 -7.13
C ASP A 170 1.25 -12.15 -6.38
N ASP A 171 2.34 -11.51 -5.93
CA ASP A 171 3.40 -12.18 -5.19
C ASP A 171 2.90 -12.72 -3.83
N VAL A 172 2.14 -11.91 -3.08
CA VAL A 172 1.56 -12.32 -1.79
C VAL A 172 0.53 -13.42 -1.97
N GLN A 173 -0.34 -13.30 -2.98
CA GLN A 173 -1.31 -14.35 -3.34
C GLN A 173 -0.61 -15.68 -3.63
N LEU A 174 0.44 -15.66 -4.45
CA LEU A 174 1.24 -16.84 -4.77
C LEU A 174 1.92 -17.45 -3.52
N MET A 175 2.42 -16.62 -2.61
CA MET A 175 2.98 -17.09 -1.35
C MET A 175 1.93 -17.77 -0.46
N CYS A 176 0.73 -17.19 -0.36
CA CYS A 176 -0.41 -17.78 0.35
C CYS A 176 -0.80 -19.12 -0.27
N ASP A 177 -0.95 -19.21 -1.60
CA ASP A 177 -1.31 -20.45 -2.30
C ASP A 177 -0.30 -21.58 -2.04
N LYS A 178 1.00 -21.27 -2.13
CA LYS A 178 2.09 -22.21 -1.79
C LYS A 178 2.00 -22.69 -0.34
N ARG A 179 1.69 -21.78 0.59
CA ARG A 179 1.51 -22.14 2.00
C ARG A 179 0.30 -23.02 2.22
N MET A 180 -0.84 -22.72 1.59
CA MET A 180 -2.06 -23.52 1.66
C MET A 180 -1.83 -24.95 1.15
N ILE A 181 -1.11 -25.14 0.03
CA ILE A 181 -0.75 -26.48 -0.48
C ILE A 181 0.01 -27.28 0.58
N THR A 182 0.93 -26.63 1.30
CA THR A 182 1.73 -27.28 2.36
C THR A 182 0.87 -27.63 3.57
N LEU A 183 0.02 -26.71 4.02
CA LEU A 183 -0.88 -26.93 5.16
C LEU A 183 -1.91 -28.05 4.89
N LYS A 184 -2.51 -28.08 3.70
CA LYS A 184 -3.41 -29.17 3.27
C LYS A 184 -2.75 -30.55 3.31
N LYS A 185 -1.44 -30.64 3.09
CA LYS A 185 -0.70 -31.92 3.23
C LYS A 185 -0.46 -32.30 4.69
N LEU A 186 -0.41 -31.33 5.60
CA LEU A 186 -0.22 -31.57 7.03
C LEU A 186 -1.53 -31.99 7.72
N THR A 187 -2.68 -31.49 7.28
CA THR A 187 -3.98 -31.90 7.82
C THR A 187 -4.33 -33.37 7.53
N LEU A 188 -3.78 -33.93 6.44
CA LEU A 188 -3.98 -35.33 6.05
C LEU A 188 -2.97 -36.30 6.66
N LYS A 189 -1.93 -35.81 7.36
CA LYS A 189 -0.91 -36.69 7.97
C LYS A 189 -1.42 -37.25 9.30
N PRO A 190 -1.49 -38.58 9.47
CA PRO A 190 -1.75 -39.16 10.78
C PRO A 190 -0.63 -38.79 11.76
N PRO A 191 -0.94 -38.62 13.07
CA PRO A 191 0.06 -38.28 14.08
C PRO A 191 1.20 -39.31 14.03
N ARG A 192 2.45 -38.83 14.10
CA ARG A 192 3.61 -39.73 14.10
C ARG A 192 3.45 -40.73 15.25
N PRO A 193 3.66 -42.04 15.03
CA PRO A 193 3.71 -43.01 16.12
C PRO A 193 4.72 -42.51 17.14
N VAL A 194 4.26 -42.27 18.37
CA VAL A 194 5.16 -41.95 19.47
C VAL A 194 5.94 -43.23 19.74
N GLN A 195 7.22 -43.26 19.35
CA GLN A 195 8.09 -44.36 19.70
C GLN A 195 8.26 -44.33 21.22
N THR A 196 7.57 -45.22 21.91
CA THR A 196 7.76 -45.44 23.35
C THR A 196 9.19 -45.92 23.54
N VAL A 197 10.08 -44.99 23.91
CA VAL A 197 11.43 -45.33 24.35
C VAL A 197 11.30 -46.06 25.67
N THR A 198 11.76 -47.30 25.71
CA THR A 198 11.88 -48.09 26.95
C THR A 198 12.80 -47.31 27.89
N PRO A 199 12.38 -46.99 29.13
CA PRO A 199 13.26 -46.34 30.09
C PRO A 199 14.47 -47.22 30.34
N GLU A 200 15.66 -46.61 30.31
CA GLU A 200 16.92 -47.28 30.63
C GLU A 200 16.83 -47.90 32.04
N PRO A 201 17.24 -49.16 32.24
CA PRO A 201 17.18 -49.80 33.55
C PRO A 201 17.92 -48.96 34.58
N ALA A 202 17.25 -48.58 35.66
CA ALA A 202 17.88 -47.87 36.76
C ALA A 202 19.04 -48.71 37.31
N VAL A 203 20.26 -48.17 37.23
CA VAL A 203 21.45 -48.77 37.85
C VAL A 203 21.22 -48.82 39.36
N PRO A 204 21.35 -49.98 40.03
CA PRO A 204 21.19 -50.08 41.48
C PRO A 204 22.20 -49.17 42.20
N LEU A 205 21.69 -48.35 43.13
CA LEU A 205 22.50 -47.51 44.01
C LEU A 205 23.43 -48.39 44.86
N GLN A 206 24.74 -48.24 44.69
CA GLN A 206 25.72 -48.84 45.62
C GLN A 206 25.68 -48.11 46.98
N PRO A 207 25.79 -48.82 48.12
CA PRO A 207 25.79 -48.18 49.44
C PRO A 207 27.07 -47.37 49.71
N PRO A 208 27.00 -46.31 50.54
CA PRO A 208 28.12 -45.42 50.81
C PRO A 208 29.03 -46.02 51.89
N VAL A 209 30.18 -46.57 51.52
CA VAL A 209 31.24 -46.89 52.50
C VAL A 209 32.62 -46.51 51.97
N GLY A 210 33.13 -45.41 52.52
CA GLY A 210 34.53 -45.24 52.96
C GLY A 210 35.64 -45.22 51.91
N ALA A 211 36.11 -44.01 51.57
CA ALA A 211 37.50 -43.82 51.12
C ALA A 211 38.48 -44.07 52.30
N PRO A 212 39.76 -44.40 52.04
CA PRO A 212 40.76 -43.34 51.89
C PRO A 212 41.88 -43.57 50.85
N HIS A 213 42.26 -42.48 50.15
CA HIS A 213 43.61 -41.87 50.05
C HIS A 213 44.86 -42.76 50.25
N LEU A 214 45.98 -42.75 49.50
CA LEU A 214 46.70 -41.84 48.59
C LEU A 214 47.77 -42.68 47.84
N LEU A 215 48.36 -42.20 46.73
CA LEU A 215 49.80 -41.92 46.62
C LEU A 215 50.19 -41.32 45.24
N PHE A 216 50.61 -40.07 45.31
CA PHE A 216 51.63 -39.36 44.52
C PHE A 216 52.36 -40.06 43.36
N ARG A 217 52.47 -39.34 42.23
CA ARG A 217 53.78 -39.12 41.56
C ARG A 217 53.83 -37.77 40.81
N PRO A 218 54.93 -36.99 40.90
CA PRO A 218 54.97 -35.62 40.40
C PRO A 218 55.72 -35.41 39.07
N ARG A 219 55.38 -34.26 38.45
CA ARG A 219 56.17 -33.33 37.61
C ARG A 219 56.64 -33.76 36.21
N ARG A 220 56.30 -32.94 35.21
CA ARG A 220 57.19 -31.86 34.72
C ARG A 220 56.43 -30.79 33.93
N SER A 221 56.71 -29.55 34.30
CA SER A 221 56.33 -28.29 33.69
C SER A 221 57.27 -27.93 32.54
N TYR A 222 56.75 -27.36 31.45
CA TYR A 222 57.45 -26.34 30.67
C TYR A 222 56.48 -25.22 30.29
N SER A 223 56.94 -23.99 30.53
CA SER A 223 56.24 -22.73 30.38
C SER A 223 56.36 -22.13 28.97
N LYS A 224 55.29 -21.45 28.56
CA LYS A 224 55.16 -20.28 27.67
C LYS A 224 56.42 -19.73 26.98
N VAL A 225 56.29 -19.42 25.69
CA VAL A 225 56.61 -18.07 25.16
C VAL A 225 55.54 -17.67 24.13
N ALA A 226 55.01 -16.46 24.31
CA ALA A 226 54.12 -15.76 23.38
C ALA A 226 54.95 -14.94 22.38
N TYR A 227 54.46 -14.76 21.15
CA TYR A 227 54.78 -13.58 20.35
C TYR A 227 53.55 -13.15 19.56
N ALA A 228 53.21 -11.88 19.71
CA ALA A 228 52.20 -11.16 18.93
C ALA A 228 52.83 -10.65 17.63
N ALA A 229 52.03 -10.57 16.57
CA ALA A 229 52.24 -9.59 15.49
C ALA A 229 50.91 -9.26 14.81
N ALA A 230 50.63 -7.96 14.76
CA ALA A 230 49.50 -7.33 14.11
C ALA A 230 49.76 -7.06 12.62
N GLN A 231 48.68 -7.00 11.82
CA GLN A 231 48.52 -6.24 10.55
C GLN A 231 47.03 -6.44 10.16
N ARG A 232 46.09 -5.48 10.23
CA ARG A 232 45.88 -4.18 9.54
C ARG A 232 45.88 -4.24 8.01
N GLN A 233 44.73 -3.80 7.46
CA GLN A 233 44.41 -3.36 6.08
C GLN A 233 44.21 -4.50 5.06
N GLN A 234 43.14 -4.56 4.26
CA GLN A 234 42.26 -3.51 3.69
C GLN A 234 40.77 -3.87 3.82
#